data_AF-A0A815JYL5-F1
#
_entry.id   AF-A0A815JYL5-F1
#
_cell.length_a   1.000
_cell.length_b   1.000
_cell.length_c   1.000
_cell.angle_alpha   90.00
_cell.angle_beta   90.00
_cell.angle_gamma   90.00
#
_symmetry.space_group_name_H-M   'P 1'
#
loop_
_entity.id
_entity.type
_entity.pdbx_description
1 polymer ?
#
loop_
_entity_poly.entity_id
_entity_poly.type
_entity_poly.pdbx_seq_one_letter_code
_entity_poly.pdbx_strand_id
1 'polypeptide(L)'
;DLISPQTLIQYVCLCSLATFERFELHRLILMSPNMKQYLELEPSIRDILHKFYETSYSSCIALMSQYEPIFALDQYLAPHLCTLYYEIRHRIIITYFLPYKNACMNTMAHQLNTTIDLLEDELVHLIRSGKIKARIDSKNKILYVADTDQRWYAYQHALTITKQSEKITRALLLRSAIIKANLSVKDDSIPQSNRSLNNNNNNNNNNNNNINISRRQFVPNMMGNMMMDEEDLSDDGTMN
;
A
#
# COMPACT_ATOMS: atom_id res chain seq x y z
N ASP A 1 19.60 13.04 29.15
CA ASP A 1 20.45 12.13 28.37
C ASP A 1 20.49 12.55 26.92
N LEU A 2 21.64 13.04 26.46
CA LEU A 2 21.84 13.55 25.11
C LEU A 2 22.66 12.49 24.35
N ILE A 3 22.08 11.92 23.30
CA ILE A 3 22.74 10.97 22.40
C ILE A 3 23.93 11.67 21.74
N SER A 4 25.05 10.96 21.56
CA SER A 4 26.21 11.53 20.88
C SER A 4 25.86 11.84 19.42
N PRO A 5 26.40 12.91 18.81
CA PRO A 5 26.09 13.21 17.41
C PRO A 5 26.45 12.04 16.48
N GLN A 6 27.50 11.29 16.79
CA GLN A 6 27.94 10.11 16.02
C GLN A 6 26.87 8.99 16.01
N THR A 7 26.35 8.62 17.18
CA THR A 7 25.32 7.58 17.30
C THR A 7 24.00 8.01 16.66
N LEU A 8 23.64 9.30 16.78
CA LEU A 8 22.49 9.86 16.09
C LEU A 8 22.58 9.69 14.58
N ILE A 9 23.76 9.93 14.00
CA ILE A 9 23.98 9.81 12.54
C ILE A 9 23.86 8.36 12.10
N GLN A 10 24.44 7.42 12.85
CA GLN A 10 24.32 5.99 12.55
C GLN A 10 22.84 5.55 12.49
N TYR A 11 22.02 6.01 13.44
CA TYR A 11 20.59 5.69 13.45
C TYR A 11 19.86 6.33 12.27
N VAL A 12 20.09 7.62 12.01
CA VAL A 12 19.46 8.32 10.89
C VAL A 12 19.79 7.63 9.58
N CYS A 13 21.06 7.28 9.36
CA CYS A 13 21.51 6.65 8.13
C CYS A 13 20.98 5.22 7.96
N LEU A 14 21.03 4.37 8.99
CA LEU A 14 20.50 3.00 8.92
C LEU A 14 18.99 3.00 8.68
N CYS A 15 18.25 3.84 9.41
CA CYS A 15 16.80 3.99 9.20
C CYS A 15 16.49 4.52 7.80
N SER A 16 17.25 5.51 7.33
CA SER A 16 17.06 6.06 5.97
C SER A 16 17.31 5.05 4.86
N LEU A 17 18.28 4.14 5.05
CA LEU A 17 18.58 3.06 4.11
C LEU A 17 17.44 2.05 4.01
N ALA A 18 16.70 1.83 5.10
CA ALA A 18 15.54 0.95 5.11
C ALA A 18 14.30 1.62 4.49
N THR A 19 14.08 2.90 4.76
CA THR A 19 12.81 3.59 4.43
C THR A 19 12.84 4.34 3.11
N PHE A 20 13.92 5.07 2.80
CA PHE A 20 13.95 5.99 1.66
C PHE A 20 14.27 5.29 0.35
N GLU A 21 13.71 5.84 -0.73
CA GLU A 21 14.06 5.44 -2.09
C GLU A 21 15.33 6.15 -2.57
N ARG A 22 15.95 5.66 -3.65
CA ARG A 22 17.24 6.16 -4.18
C ARG A 22 17.25 7.68 -4.40
N PHE A 23 16.16 8.25 -4.90
CA PHE A 23 16.04 9.70 -5.15
C PHE A 23 15.97 10.51 -3.85
N GLU A 24 15.18 10.04 -2.89
CA GLU A 24 15.00 10.70 -1.60
C GLU A 24 16.28 10.69 -0.79
N LEU A 25 16.97 9.56 -0.78
CA LEU A 25 18.25 9.37 -0.10
C LEU A 25 19.31 10.35 -0.64
N HIS A 26 19.38 10.52 -1.96
CA HIS A 26 20.28 11.51 -2.56
C HIS A 26 19.91 12.95 -2.17
N ARG A 27 18.62 13.30 -2.25
CA ARG A 27 18.16 14.67 -1.99
C ARG A 27 18.28 15.05 -0.50
N LEU A 28 17.90 14.18 0.41
CA LEU A 28 17.79 14.49 1.83
C LEU A 28 19.12 14.33 2.57
N ILE A 29 19.96 13.38 2.15
CA ILE A 29 21.18 13.03 2.87
C ILE A 29 22.41 13.50 2.12
N LEU A 30 22.60 13.06 0.86
CA LEU A 30 23.84 13.35 0.12
C LEU A 30 23.95 14.82 -0.32
N MET A 31 22.84 15.46 -0.69
CA MET A 31 22.83 16.87 -1.12
C MET A 31 22.71 17.87 0.04
N SER A 32 22.28 17.44 1.23
CA SER A 32 22.07 18.34 2.36
C SER A 32 23.42 18.70 3.01
N PRO A 33 23.78 19.99 3.09
CA PRO A 33 25.09 20.41 3.63
C PRO A 33 25.25 20.05 5.11
N ASN A 34 24.17 20.15 5.88
CA ASN A 34 24.17 19.80 7.31
C ASN A 34 24.48 18.31 7.49
N MET A 35 23.81 17.43 6.73
CA MET A 35 24.05 15.99 6.81
C MET A 35 25.44 15.61 6.33
N LYS A 36 25.99 16.31 5.33
CA LYS A 36 27.33 16.05 4.84
C LYS A 36 28.41 16.29 5.90
N GLN A 37 28.30 17.39 6.66
CA GLN A 37 29.22 17.66 7.78
C GLN A 37 29.16 16.56 8.84
N TYR A 38 27.97 16.04 9.11
CA TYR A 38 27.79 14.94 10.05
C TYR A 38 28.32 13.60 9.50
N LEU A 39 28.14 13.30 8.22
CA LEU A 39 28.69 12.10 7.56
C LEU A 39 30.23 12.08 7.52
N GLU A 40 30.91 13.23 7.64
CA GLU A 40 32.37 13.26 7.80
C GLU A 40 32.83 12.70 9.14
N LEU A 41 31.94 12.69 10.15
CA LEU A 41 32.24 12.19 11.49
C LEU A 41 32.28 10.65 11.53
N GLU A 42 31.57 9.98 10.63
CA GLU A 42 31.46 8.53 10.54
C GLU A 42 31.60 8.13 9.05
N PRO A 43 32.84 7.83 8.60
CA PRO A 43 33.09 7.52 7.19
C PRO A 43 32.57 6.14 6.77
N SER A 44 32.36 5.21 7.71
CA SER A 44 31.96 3.82 7.42
C SER A 44 30.56 3.75 6.80
N ILE A 45 29.58 4.38 7.43
CA ILE A 45 28.19 4.51 7.00
C ILE A 45 28.11 5.36 5.75
N ARG A 46 28.91 6.43 5.65
CA ARG A 46 28.99 7.25 4.45
C ARG A 46 29.37 6.41 3.23
N ASP A 47 30.36 5.53 3.38
CA ASP A 47 30.80 4.67 2.29
C ASP A 47 29.73 3.62 1.93
N ILE A 48 29.01 3.06 2.91
CA ILE A 48 27.83 2.19 2.66
C ILE A 48 26.77 2.95 1.86
N LEU A 49 26.44 4.19 2.26
CA LEU A 49 25.45 5.02 1.61
C LEU A 49 25.82 5.35 0.16
N HIS A 50 27.09 5.67 -0.09
CA HIS A 50 27.61 5.88 -1.44
C HIS A 50 27.55 4.61 -2.28
N LYS A 51 27.94 3.45 -1.73
CA LYS A 51 27.88 2.17 -2.46
C LYS A 51 26.46 1.76 -2.81
N PHE A 52 25.50 2.03 -1.93
CA PHE A 52 24.08 1.87 -2.22
C PHE A 52 23.63 2.77 -3.37
N TYR A 53 24.03 4.04 -3.38
CA TYR A 53 23.69 4.99 -4.44
C TYR A 53 24.35 4.65 -5.80
N GLU A 54 25.59 4.17 -5.79
CA GLU A 54 26.34 3.69 -6.96
C GLU A 54 25.81 2.35 -7.51
N THR A 55 24.81 1.73 -6.89
CA THR A 55 24.28 0.40 -7.23
C THR A 55 25.31 -0.74 -7.12
N SER A 56 26.37 -0.52 -6.35
CA SER A 56 27.38 -1.55 -6.05
C SER A 56 26.93 -2.39 -4.84
N TYR A 57 25.90 -3.22 -5.07
CA TYR A 57 25.22 -3.93 -3.98
C TYR A 57 26.07 -4.99 -3.28
N SER A 58 26.93 -5.69 -4.02
CA SER A 58 27.83 -6.71 -3.44
C SER A 58 28.76 -6.09 -2.40
N SER A 59 29.40 -4.96 -2.73
CA SER A 59 30.26 -4.23 -1.82
C SER A 59 29.49 -3.61 -0.66
N CYS A 60 28.28 -3.10 -0.92
CA CYS A 60 27.41 -2.54 0.12
C CYS A 60 27.05 -3.59 1.19
N ILE A 61 26.57 -4.76 0.77
CA ILE A 61 26.20 -5.86 1.68
C ILE A 61 27.43 -6.39 2.43
N ALA A 62 28.59 -6.49 1.75
CA ALA A 62 29.83 -6.92 2.40
C ALA A 62 30.27 -5.94 3.50
N LEU A 63 30.24 -4.63 3.23
CA LEU A 63 30.53 -3.61 4.24
C LEU A 63 29.51 -3.66 5.38
N MET A 64 28.21 -3.78 5.09
CA MET A 64 27.19 -3.89 6.13
C MET A 64 27.41 -5.10 7.04
N SER A 65 27.83 -6.24 6.49
CA SER A 65 28.14 -7.46 7.26
C SER A 65 29.39 -7.29 8.13
N GLN A 66 30.37 -6.52 7.65
CA GLN A 66 31.58 -6.20 8.42
C GLN A 66 31.29 -5.32 9.64
N TYR A 67 30.36 -4.36 9.51
CA TYR A 67 30.01 -3.42 10.58
C TYR A 67 28.85 -3.90 11.48
N GLU A 68 28.14 -4.95 11.09
CA GLU A 68 27.07 -5.59 11.88
C GLU A 68 27.45 -5.86 13.36
N PRO A 69 28.60 -6.48 13.68
CA PRO A 69 28.96 -6.75 15.08
C PRO A 69 29.18 -5.47 15.90
N ILE A 70 29.55 -4.36 15.24
CA ILE A 70 29.75 -3.07 15.92
C ILE A 70 28.39 -2.46 16.25
N PHE A 71 27.42 -2.53 15.32
CA PHE A 71 26.06 -2.06 15.56
C PHE A 71 25.30 -2.91 16.58
N ALA A 72 25.61 -4.20 16.68
CA ALA A 72 25.03 -5.10 17.66
C ALA A 72 25.46 -4.82 19.11
N LEU A 73 26.54 -4.06 19.32
CA LEU A 73 27.00 -3.64 20.66
C LEU A 73 26.19 -2.47 21.23
N ASP A 74 25.40 -1.80 20.40
CA ASP A 74 24.59 -0.66 20.82
C ASP A 74 23.28 -1.12 21.47
N GLN A 75 23.04 -0.67 22.70
CA GLN A 75 21.87 -1.02 23.52
C GLN A 75 20.53 -0.72 22.84
N TYR A 76 20.41 0.39 22.10
CA TYR A 76 19.14 0.80 21.49
C TYR A 76 18.96 0.22 20.08
N LEU A 77 20.05 0.03 19.34
CA LEU A 77 20.00 -0.44 17.96
C LEU A 77 19.92 -1.96 17.84
N ALA A 78 20.57 -2.70 18.76
CA ALA A 78 20.63 -4.16 18.74
C ALA A 78 19.28 -4.88 18.51
N PRO A 79 18.17 -4.54 19.20
CA PRO A 79 16.90 -5.24 19.01
C PRO A 79 16.27 -4.99 17.62
N HIS A 80 16.64 -3.90 16.95
CA HIS A 80 16.08 -3.50 15.65
C HIS A 80 17.00 -3.83 14.47
N LEU A 81 18.23 -4.28 14.73
CA LEU A 81 19.23 -4.51 13.70
C LEU A 81 18.78 -5.57 12.68
N CYS A 82 18.25 -6.71 13.15
CA CYS A 82 17.75 -7.76 12.28
C CYS A 82 16.63 -7.27 11.35
N THR A 83 15.69 -6.49 11.87
CA THR A 83 14.59 -5.93 11.07
C THR A 83 15.07 -4.88 10.06
N LEU A 84 16.05 -4.06 10.44
CA LEU A 84 16.63 -3.05 9.55
C LEU A 84 17.40 -3.72 8.41
N TYR A 85 18.27 -4.68 8.71
CA TYR A 85 19.04 -5.41 7.70
C TYR A 85 18.12 -6.15 6.72
N TYR A 86 17.04 -6.75 7.23
CA TYR A 86 16.02 -7.40 6.41
C TYR A 86 15.34 -6.42 5.43
N GLU A 87 14.87 -5.28 5.91
CA GLU A 87 14.23 -4.27 5.04
C GLU A 87 15.23 -3.61 4.07
N ILE A 88 16.48 -3.38 4.48
CA ILE A 88 17.53 -2.86 3.58
C ILE A 88 17.80 -3.87 2.47
N ARG A 89 17.92 -5.15 2.81
CA ARG A 89 18.14 -6.23 1.82
C ARG A 89 17.00 -6.31 0.82
N HIS A 90 15.75 -6.26 1.28
CA HIS A 90 14.58 -6.19 0.42
C HIS A 90 14.59 -4.95 -0.48
N ARG A 91 14.97 -3.79 0.05
CA ARG A 91 15.07 -2.56 -0.72
C ARG A 91 16.11 -2.67 -1.83
N ILE A 92 17.27 -3.27 -1.54
CA ILE A 92 18.32 -3.54 -2.52
C ILE A 92 17.75 -4.40 -3.67
N ILE A 93 17.06 -5.48 -3.35
CA ILE A 93 16.46 -6.40 -4.34
C ILE A 93 15.46 -5.65 -5.25
N ILE A 94 14.56 -4.86 -4.65
CA ILE A 94 13.57 -4.06 -5.40
C ILE A 94 14.26 -3.03 -6.30
N THR A 95 15.22 -2.28 -5.76
CA THR A 95 15.92 -1.21 -6.48
C THR A 95 16.76 -1.76 -7.62
N TYR A 96 17.37 -2.93 -7.41
CA TYR A 96 18.13 -3.65 -8.43
C TYR A 96 17.23 -4.05 -9.61
N PHE A 97 16.03 -4.56 -9.34
CA PHE A 97 15.14 -5.08 -10.37
C PHE A 97 14.39 -3.98 -11.14
N LEU A 98 14.12 -2.84 -10.51
CA LEU A 98 13.30 -1.75 -11.06
C LEU A 98 13.63 -1.31 -12.50
N PRO A 99 14.90 -1.17 -12.94
CA PRO A 99 15.21 -0.76 -14.32
C PRO A 99 15.09 -1.89 -15.36
N TYR A 100 14.92 -3.15 -14.97
CA TYR A 100 14.96 -4.29 -15.89
C TYR A 100 13.56 -4.85 -16.19
N LYS A 101 13.31 -5.22 -17.46
CA LYS A 101 12.10 -5.97 -17.85
C LYS A 101 12.18 -7.45 -17.47
N ASN A 102 13.39 -8.00 -17.56
CA ASN A 102 13.72 -9.34 -17.10
C ASN A 102 15.14 -9.32 -16.52
N ALA A 103 15.39 -10.18 -15.54
CA ALA A 103 16.68 -10.29 -14.87
C ALA A 103 17.06 -11.76 -14.69
N CYS A 104 18.31 -12.09 -14.96
CA CYS A 104 18.86 -13.42 -14.68
C CYS A 104 19.14 -13.55 -13.17
N MET A 105 18.59 -14.58 -12.53
CA MET A 105 18.75 -14.78 -11.10
C MET A 105 20.20 -15.13 -10.73
N ASN A 106 20.95 -15.79 -11.62
CA ASN A 106 22.35 -16.14 -11.36
C ASN A 106 23.21 -14.88 -11.21
N THR A 107 23.07 -13.92 -12.13
CA THR A 107 23.82 -12.65 -12.06
C THR A 107 23.40 -11.83 -10.85
N MET A 108 22.12 -11.85 -10.51
CA MET A 108 21.58 -11.17 -9.33
C MET A 108 22.10 -11.79 -8.03
N ALA A 109 22.12 -13.12 -7.93
CA ALA A 109 22.66 -13.85 -6.78
C ALA A 109 24.14 -13.54 -6.54
N HIS A 110 24.94 -13.48 -7.61
CA HIS A 110 26.34 -13.05 -7.52
C HIS A 110 26.50 -11.62 -7.02
N GLN A 111 25.63 -10.69 -7.45
CA GLN A 111 25.69 -9.29 -7.00
C GLN A 111 25.17 -9.09 -5.57
N LEU A 112 24.34 -10.00 -5.07
CA LEU A 112 23.81 -9.96 -3.70
C LEU A 112 24.59 -10.84 -2.72
N ASN A 113 25.67 -11.48 -3.18
CA ASN A 113 26.49 -12.43 -2.42
C ASN A 113 25.67 -13.57 -1.80
N THR A 114 24.69 -14.10 -2.52
CA THR A 114 23.83 -15.20 -2.03
C THR A 114 23.75 -16.36 -3.01
N THR A 115 23.26 -17.50 -2.51
CA THR A 115 22.91 -18.66 -3.33
C THR A 115 21.60 -18.43 -4.06
N ILE A 116 21.40 -19.14 -5.17
CA ILE A 116 20.21 -19.03 -6.01
C ILE A 116 18.94 -19.45 -5.23
N ASP A 117 19.03 -20.52 -4.43
CA ASP A 117 17.88 -21.05 -3.69
C ASP A 117 17.34 -20.04 -2.66
N LEU A 118 18.23 -19.46 -1.85
CA LEU A 118 17.87 -18.39 -0.90
C LEU A 118 17.31 -17.15 -1.60
N LEU A 119 17.86 -16.77 -2.77
CA LEU A 119 17.33 -15.65 -3.54
C LEU A 119 15.93 -15.95 -4.06
N GLU A 120 15.66 -17.19 -4.48
CA GLU A 120 14.34 -17.61 -4.94
C GLU A 120 13.29 -17.51 -3.83
N ASP A 121 13.61 -18.01 -2.64
CA ASP A 121 12.72 -17.91 -1.46
C ASP A 121 12.43 -16.45 -1.08
N GLU A 122 13.45 -15.58 -1.09
CA GLU A 122 13.31 -14.15 -0.82
C GLU A 122 12.43 -13.46 -1.88
N LEU A 123 12.63 -13.78 -3.17
CA LEU A 123 11.82 -13.21 -4.25
C LEU A 123 10.37 -13.68 -4.17
N VAL A 124 10.12 -14.95 -3.84
CA VAL A 124 8.76 -15.48 -3.63
C VAL A 124 8.08 -14.72 -2.49
N HIS A 125 8.78 -14.47 -1.38
CA HIS A 125 8.25 -13.67 -0.28
C HIS A 125 7.91 -12.23 -0.70
N LEU A 126 8.79 -11.59 -1.48
CA LEU A 126 8.58 -10.22 -1.98
C LEU A 126 7.44 -10.11 -3.00
N ILE A 127 7.23 -11.14 -3.82
CA ILE A 127 6.11 -11.22 -4.76
C ILE A 127 4.81 -11.45 -4.00
N ARG A 128 4.80 -12.36 -3.01
CA ARG A 128 3.61 -12.65 -2.21
C ARG A 128 3.16 -11.46 -1.36
N SER A 129 4.11 -10.69 -0.83
CA SER A 129 3.82 -9.45 -0.09
C SER A 129 3.39 -8.28 -1.00
N GLY A 130 3.46 -8.44 -2.33
CA GLY A 130 3.08 -7.40 -3.28
C GLY A 130 4.09 -6.26 -3.40
N LYS A 131 5.27 -6.35 -2.75
CA LYS A 131 6.34 -5.36 -2.88
C LYS A 131 6.96 -5.38 -4.29
N ILE A 132 6.99 -6.55 -4.95
CA ILE A 132 7.47 -6.72 -6.32
C ILE A 132 6.38 -7.35 -7.19
N LYS A 133 6.08 -6.74 -8.34
CA LYS A 133 5.20 -7.31 -9.37
C LYS A 133 6.03 -8.06 -10.40
N ALA A 134 6.34 -9.31 -10.12
CA ALA A 134 7.17 -10.15 -10.98
C ALA A 134 6.69 -11.61 -11.03
N ARG A 135 7.15 -12.35 -12.03
CA ARG A 135 6.94 -13.79 -12.23
C ARG A 135 8.31 -14.48 -12.33
N ILE A 136 8.47 -15.60 -11.64
CA ILE A 136 9.70 -16.38 -11.64
C ILE A 136 9.57 -17.53 -12.64
N ASP A 137 10.54 -17.66 -13.55
CA ASP A 137 10.77 -18.88 -14.33
C ASP A 137 11.82 -19.73 -13.61
N SER A 138 11.38 -20.78 -12.92
CA SER A 138 12.26 -21.66 -12.14
C SER A 138 13.15 -22.55 -13.01
N LYS A 139 12.79 -22.79 -14.27
CA LYS A 139 13.57 -23.63 -15.19
C LYS A 139 14.76 -22.86 -15.74
N ASN A 140 14.51 -21.65 -16.23
CA ASN A 140 15.56 -20.80 -16.81
C ASN A 140 16.24 -19.88 -15.78
N LYS A 141 15.70 -19.82 -14.55
CA LYS A 141 16.14 -18.93 -13.47
C LYS A 141 16.15 -17.46 -13.91
N ILE A 142 15.04 -17.05 -14.53
CA ILE A 142 14.81 -15.68 -15.02
C ILE A 142 13.61 -15.10 -14.29
N LEU A 143 13.76 -13.87 -13.80
CA LEU A 143 12.69 -13.08 -13.21
C LEU A 143 12.12 -12.14 -14.28
N TYR A 144 10.81 -12.21 -14.52
CA TYR A 144 10.09 -11.35 -15.46
C TYR A 144 9.21 -10.34 -14.72
N VAL A 145 9.17 -9.09 -15.18
CA VAL A 145 8.18 -8.13 -14.67
C VAL A 145 6.78 -8.62 -15.04
N ALA A 146 5.86 -8.62 -14.06
CA ALA A 146 4.47 -8.93 -14.31
C ALA A 146 3.82 -7.73 -15.00
N ASP A 147 3.78 -7.75 -16.33
CA ASP A 147 3.05 -6.75 -17.12
C ASP A 147 1.55 -6.86 -16.77
N THR A 148 1.06 -5.91 -15.98
CA THR A 148 -0.39 -5.74 -15.76
C THR A 148 -0.94 -4.94 -16.92
N ASP A 149 -1.65 -5.60 -17.83
CA ASP A 149 -2.23 -4.95 -18.99
C ASP A 149 -3.34 -3.96 -18.55
N GLN A 150 -3.08 -2.66 -18.72
CA GLN A 150 -3.99 -1.60 -18.29
C GLN A 150 -5.36 -1.74 -18.97
N ARG A 151 -5.40 -2.26 -20.20
CA ARG A 151 -6.64 -2.50 -20.93
C ARG A 151 -7.48 -3.58 -20.27
N TRP A 152 -6.86 -4.67 -19.85
CA TRP A 152 -7.55 -5.74 -19.13
C TRP A 152 -8.13 -5.23 -17.81
N TYR A 153 -7.35 -4.46 -17.05
CA TYR A 153 -7.84 -3.86 -15.80
C TYR A 153 -9.03 -2.93 -16.03
N ALA A 154 -8.94 -2.03 -17.02
CA ALA A 154 -10.04 -1.13 -17.36
C ALA A 154 -11.30 -1.88 -17.79
N TYR A 155 -11.14 -2.96 -18.57
CA TYR A 155 -12.25 -3.82 -19.00
C TYR A 155 -12.93 -4.52 -17.82
N GLN A 156 -12.15 -5.17 -16.95
CA GLN A 156 -12.69 -5.84 -15.77
C GLN A 156 -13.39 -4.86 -14.82
N HIS A 157 -12.78 -3.70 -14.59
CA HIS A 157 -13.37 -2.65 -13.76
C HIS A 157 -14.69 -2.13 -14.34
N ALA A 158 -14.76 -1.87 -15.65
CA ALA A 158 -15.98 -1.48 -16.32
C ALA A 158 -17.07 -2.54 -16.17
N LEU A 159 -16.72 -3.82 -16.33
CA LEU A 159 -17.65 -4.95 -16.22
C LEU A 159 -18.23 -5.07 -14.79
N THR A 160 -17.40 -4.89 -13.76
CA THR A 160 -17.84 -4.87 -12.36
C THR A 160 -18.80 -3.70 -12.09
N ILE A 161 -18.46 -2.49 -12.57
CA ILE A 161 -19.34 -1.32 -12.44
C ILE A 161 -20.67 -1.54 -13.17
N THR A 162 -20.66 -2.13 -14.36
CA THR A 162 -21.89 -2.40 -15.13
C THR A 162 -22.79 -3.39 -14.38
N LYS A 163 -22.23 -4.49 -13.86
CA LYS A 163 -22.98 -5.46 -13.04
C LYS A 163 -23.61 -4.80 -11.80
N GLN A 164 -22.85 -3.94 -11.12
CA GLN A 164 -23.37 -3.23 -9.95
C GLN A 164 -24.45 -2.22 -10.32
N SER A 165 -24.25 -1.50 -11.42
CA SER A 165 -25.22 -0.53 -11.93
C SER A 165 -26.53 -1.21 -12.33
N GLU A 166 -26.47 -2.38 -12.97
CA GLU A 166 -27.66 -3.17 -13.32
C GLU A 166 -28.49 -3.52 -12.08
N LYS A 167 -27.85 -4.01 -11.01
CA LYS A 167 -28.51 -4.31 -9.73
C LYS A 167 -29.19 -3.07 -9.14
N ILE A 168 -28.49 -1.94 -9.13
CA ILE A 168 -29.02 -0.66 -8.61
C ILE A 168 -30.22 -0.20 -9.46
N THR A 169 -30.11 -0.24 -10.79
CA THR A 169 -31.20 0.16 -11.70
C THR A 169 -32.43 -0.72 -11.51
N ARG A 170 -32.28 -2.03 -11.36
CA ARG A 170 -33.40 -2.95 -11.08
C ARG A 170 -34.08 -2.62 -9.76
N ALA A 171 -33.32 -2.40 -8.70
CA ALA A 171 -33.87 -2.01 -7.40
C ALA A 171 -34.61 -0.66 -7.47
N LEU A 172 -34.09 0.30 -8.22
CA LEU A 172 -34.68 1.63 -8.39
C LEU A 172 -35.97 1.58 -9.23
N LEU A 173 -36.00 0.76 -10.28
CA LEU A 173 -37.20 0.50 -11.08
C LEU A 173 -38.31 -0.13 -10.21
N LEU A 174 -37.96 -1.15 -9.42
CA LEU A 174 -38.89 -1.80 -8.49
C LEU A 174 -39.43 -0.79 -7.46
N ARG A 175 -38.55 0.03 -6.87
CA ARG A 175 -38.95 1.09 -5.94
C ARG A 175 -39.91 2.09 -6.59
N SER A 176 -39.65 2.49 -7.84
CA SER A 176 -40.54 3.37 -8.60
C SER A 176 -41.92 2.74 -8.82
N ALA A 177 -41.97 1.44 -9.14
CA ALA A 177 -43.23 0.71 -9.30
C ALA A 177 -44.03 0.61 -7.99
N ILE A 178 -43.37 0.31 -6.86
CA ILE A 178 -43.98 0.25 -5.52
C ILE A 178 -44.60 1.62 -5.14
N ILE A 179 -43.86 2.71 -5.39
CA ILE A 179 -44.34 4.08 -5.13
C ILE A 179 -45.57 4.39 -5.99
N LYS A 180 -45.55 4.04 -7.28
CA LYS A 180 -46.71 4.24 -8.19
C LYS A 180 -47.93 3.43 -7.75
N ALA A 181 -47.73 2.24 -7.18
CA ALA A 181 -48.79 1.40 -6.64
C ALA A 181 -49.29 1.85 -5.26
N ASN A 182 -48.77 2.96 -4.71
CA ASN A 182 -49.06 3.46 -3.35
C ASN A 182 -48.85 2.41 -2.23
N LEU A 183 -47.95 1.45 -2.46
CA LEU A 183 -47.56 0.45 -1.47
C LEU A 183 -46.60 1.10 -0.48
N SER A 184 -47.14 1.54 0.66
CA SER A 184 -46.35 2.07 1.78
C SER A 184 -46.26 1.03 2.89
N VAL A 185 -45.07 0.89 3.46
CA VAL A 185 -44.88 0.11 4.69
C VAL A 185 -45.56 0.87 5.81
N LYS A 186 -46.61 0.28 6.40
CA LYS A 186 -47.16 0.77 7.65
C LYS A 186 -46.23 0.29 8.76
N ASP A 187 -45.63 1.25 9.45
CA ASP A 187 -44.85 0.96 10.64
C ASP A 187 -45.85 0.72 11.79
N ASP A 188 -46.05 -0.54 12.18
CA ASP A 188 -46.93 -0.91 13.30
C ASP A 188 -46.30 -0.58 14.68
N SER A 189 -45.17 0.12 14.69
CA SER A 189 -44.45 0.56 15.88
C SER A 189 -44.89 1.93 16.44
N ILE A 190 -45.85 2.62 15.80
CA ILE A 190 -46.39 3.92 16.26
C ILE A 190 -47.88 3.78 16.66
N PRO A 191 -48.26 4.06 17.93
CA PRO A 191 -49.65 3.97 18.38
C PRO A 191 -50.60 4.89 17.61
N GLN A 192 -51.80 4.38 17.29
CA GLN A 192 -52.85 4.99 16.45
C GLN A 192 -53.56 6.24 17.03
N SER A 193 -52.98 6.99 17.98
CA SER A 193 -53.75 8.04 18.70
C SER A 193 -53.83 9.41 18.03
N ASN A 194 -53.21 9.66 16.87
CA ASN A 194 -53.28 10.97 16.18
C ASN A 194 -53.82 10.90 14.74
N ARG A 195 -54.72 9.94 14.44
CA ARG A 195 -55.56 9.99 13.24
C ARG A 195 -56.95 10.51 13.59
N SER A 196 -57.06 11.82 13.83
CA SER A 196 -58.28 12.64 13.69
C SER A 196 -58.06 13.96 14.43
N LEU A 197 -57.75 15.02 13.69
CA LEU A 197 -58.31 16.37 13.83
C LEU A 197 -57.47 17.28 12.90
N ASN A 198 -57.95 17.49 11.68
CA ASN A 198 -57.63 18.73 10.98
C ASN A 198 -58.84 19.15 10.15
N ASN A 199 -59.84 19.65 10.87
CA ASN A 199 -60.93 20.44 10.31
C ASN A 199 -60.95 21.79 11.05
N ASN A 200 -61.02 22.86 10.27
CA ASN A 200 -61.36 24.25 10.60
C ASN A 200 -60.25 25.25 10.96
N ASN A 201 -59.86 26.02 9.92
CA ASN A 201 -59.91 27.49 9.81
C ASN A 201 -59.37 28.44 10.90
N ASN A 202 -58.51 29.34 10.38
CA ASN A 202 -58.42 30.80 10.58
C ASN A 202 -57.33 31.43 11.48
N ASN A 203 -56.48 32.20 10.78
CA ASN A 203 -55.90 33.53 11.09
C ASN A 203 -55.01 33.72 12.34
N ASN A 204 -53.71 33.93 12.12
CA ASN A 204 -53.06 35.26 12.23
C ASN A 204 -51.51 35.19 12.20
N ASN A 205 -50.93 36.12 11.43
CA ASN A 205 -49.66 36.84 11.63
C ASN A 205 -48.30 36.12 11.86
N ASN A 206 -47.39 36.47 10.94
CA ASN A 206 -45.98 36.87 11.10
C ASN A 206 -44.91 35.92 11.67
N ASN A 207 -43.85 35.83 10.85
CA ASN A 207 -42.42 35.75 11.16
C ASN A 207 -41.79 34.40 11.57
N ASN A 208 -40.75 34.09 10.80
CA ASN A 208 -39.50 33.39 11.14
C ASN A 208 -39.48 31.86 11.27
N ASN A 209 -38.61 31.31 10.42
CA ASN A 209 -37.66 30.20 10.65
C ASN A 209 -38.16 28.75 10.74
N ASN A 210 -37.37 27.91 10.05
CA ASN A 210 -37.21 26.46 10.19
C ASN A 210 -38.31 25.55 9.63
N ILE A 211 -38.23 25.29 8.32
CA ILE A 211 -38.76 24.06 7.74
C ILE A 211 -37.68 22.98 7.87
N ASN A 212 -37.77 22.22 8.97
CA ASN A 212 -37.00 21.00 9.20
C ASN A 212 -37.69 19.84 8.45
N ILE A 213 -37.42 19.73 7.14
CA ILE A 213 -37.80 18.53 6.37
C ILE A 213 -36.75 17.47 6.69
N SER A 214 -37.13 16.49 7.51
CA SER A 214 -36.40 15.24 7.66
C SER A 214 -36.47 14.43 6.36
N ARG A 215 -35.72 14.89 5.36
CA ARG A 215 -35.38 14.14 4.16
C ARG A 215 -34.20 13.24 4.57
N ARG A 216 -34.44 11.99 4.95
CA ARG A 216 -33.37 10.99 4.88
C ARG A 216 -33.05 10.79 3.40
N GLN A 217 -32.21 11.67 2.87
CA GLN A 217 -31.49 11.43 1.64
C GLN A 217 -30.58 10.22 1.90
N PHE A 218 -30.85 9.13 1.20
CA PHE A 218 -29.88 8.06 1.06
C PHE A 218 -28.73 8.65 0.24
N VAL A 219 -27.62 8.98 0.89
CA VAL A 219 -26.36 9.30 0.22
C VAL A 219 -25.73 7.94 -0.10
N PRO A 220 -25.55 7.56 -1.37
CA PRO A 220 -24.75 6.38 -1.68
C PRO A 220 -23.32 6.72 -1.25
N ASN A 221 -22.79 5.97 -0.29
CA ASN A 221 -21.40 6.10 0.11
C ASN A 221 -20.54 5.61 -1.06
N MET A 222 -20.10 6.53 -1.94
CA MET A 222 -19.30 6.24 -3.14
C MET A 222 -17.82 5.94 -2.83
N MET A 223 -17.45 5.91 -1.55
CA MET A 223 -16.06 5.67 -1.15
C MET A 223 -16.04 4.88 0.17
N GLY A 224 -16.43 3.62 0.09
CA GLY A 224 -16.19 2.63 1.14
C GLY A 224 -15.18 1.62 0.60
N ASN A 225 -14.06 1.46 1.29
CA ASN A 225 -13.01 0.47 1.03
C ASN A 225 -13.62 -0.86 0.54
N MET A 226 -13.34 -1.21 -0.72
CA MET A 226 -13.69 -2.49 -1.28
C MET A 226 -12.60 -3.48 -0.86
N MET A 227 -12.73 -4.01 0.35
CA MET A 227 -12.09 -5.25 0.74
C MET A 227 -12.78 -6.33 -0.11
N MET A 228 -12.01 -6.99 -1.00
CA MET A 228 -12.54 -8.09 -1.79
C MET A 228 -12.84 -9.25 -0.84
N ASP A 229 -14.09 -9.72 -0.81
CA ASP A 229 -14.42 -10.98 -0.19
C ASP A 229 -13.85 -12.11 -1.06
N GLU A 230 -13.04 -12.97 -0.44
CA GLU A 230 -12.27 -14.08 -1.05
C GLU A 230 -13.13 -15.25 -1.57
N GLU A 231 -14.45 -15.16 -1.54
CA GLU A 231 -15.34 -16.31 -1.83
C GLU A 231 -15.63 -16.54 -3.32
N ASP A 232 -15.33 -15.59 -4.22
CA ASP A 232 -15.60 -15.75 -5.67
C ASP A 232 -14.43 -16.38 -6.46
N LEU A 233 -13.38 -16.89 -5.79
CA LEU A 233 -12.19 -17.45 -6.46
C LEU A 233 -12.25 -18.96 -6.77
N SER A 234 -13.44 -19.58 -6.77
CA SER A 234 -13.57 -21.04 -6.89
C SER A 234 -14.48 -21.53 -8.01
N ASP A 235 -14.50 -20.88 -9.18
CA ASP A 235 -15.06 -21.51 -10.37
C ASP A 235 -14.51 -20.89 -11.67
N ASP A 236 -13.35 -21.37 -12.14
CA ASP A 236 -13.14 -21.69 -13.56
C ASP A 236 -11.75 -22.33 -13.76
N GLY A 237 -11.67 -23.60 -13.35
CA GLY A 237 -10.56 -24.47 -13.64
C GLY A 237 -10.90 -25.42 -14.78
N THR A 238 -11.15 -24.91 -15.99
CA THR A 238 -11.01 -25.67 -17.25
C THR A 238 -11.22 -24.75 -18.45
N MET A 239 -10.20 -24.55 -19.30
CA MET A 239 -10.32 -24.73 -20.75
C MET A 239 -8.96 -24.51 -21.44
N ASN A 240 -8.53 -25.57 -22.15
CA ASN A 240 -7.63 -25.69 -23.31
C ASN A 240 -6.49 -24.69 -23.52
#